data_AF-A0A975FXE6-F1
#
_entry.id   AF-A0A975FXE6-F1
#
_cell.length_a   1.000
_cell.length_b   1.000
_cell.length_c   1.000
_cell.angle_alpha   90.00
_cell.angle_beta   90.00
_cell.angle_gamma   90.00
#
_symmetry.space_group_name_H-M   'P 1'
#
loop_
_entity.id
_entity.type
_entity.pdbx_description
1 polymer ?
#
loop_
_entity_poly.entity_id
_entity_poly.type
_entity_poly.pdbx_seq_one_letter_code
_entity_poly.pdbx_strand_id
1 'polypeptide(L)'
;MAILVSLLSLLFVAAQGAAVFATAYVVLRAFKIRHWLAKIAAIALSYVAWIAATVGGYFLTGGDGSFMKGFAVVMMLCLTALVSSLGYLLGWLLWPKLRGGGRLLAS
;
A
#
# COMPACT_ATOMS: atom_id res chain seq x y z
N MET A 1 -8.83 -5.20 -26.25
CA MET A 1 -9.55 -4.90 -24.98
C MET A 1 -8.90 -5.54 -23.76
N ALA A 2 -8.57 -6.84 -23.77
CA ALA A 2 -7.98 -7.51 -22.60
C ALA A 2 -6.72 -6.84 -22.03
N ILE A 3 -5.76 -6.44 -22.90
CA ILE A 3 -4.51 -5.79 -22.47
C ILE A 3 -4.78 -4.47 -21.72
N LEU A 4 -5.70 -3.65 -22.23
CA LEU A 4 -6.06 -2.37 -21.60
C LEU A 4 -6.67 -2.59 -20.20
N VAL A 5 -7.57 -3.56 -20.06
CA VAL A 5 -8.18 -3.91 -18.77
C VAL A 5 -7.12 -4.40 -17.78
N SER A 6 -6.17 -5.22 -18.22
CA SER A 6 -5.06 -5.68 -17.37
C SER A 6 -4.17 -4.52 -16.91
N LEU A 7 -3.82 -3.60 -17.81
CA LEU A 7 -3.00 -2.42 -17.46
C LEU A 7 -3.71 -1.51 -16.46
N LEU A 8 -5.00 -1.24 -16.67
CA LEU A 8 -5.80 -0.44 -15.74
C LEU A 8 -5.93 -1.12 -14.37
N SER A 9 -6.09 -2.44 -14.34
CA SER A 9 -6.14 -3.21 -13.09
C SER A 9 -4.82 -3.12 -12.32
N LEU A 10 -3.68 -3.23 -13.01
CA LEU A 10 -2.36 -3.06 -12.41
C LEU A 10 -2.15 -1.64 -11.85
N LEU A 11 -2.53 -0.62 -12.62
CA LEU A 11 -2.48 0.78 -12.19
C LEU A 11 -3.34 1.02 -10.94
N PHE A 12 -4.53 0.43 -10.89
CA PHE A 12 -5.42 0.54 -9.75
C PHE A 12 -4.84 -0.13 -8.50
N VAL A 13 -4.29 -1.35 -8.63
CA VAL A 13 -3.60 -2.05 -7.54
C VAL A 13 -2.37 -1.27 -7.07
N ALA A 14 -1.60 -0.70 -7.99
CA ALA A 14 -0.46 0.15 -7.67
C ALA A 14 -0.89 1.42 -6.91
N ALA A 15 -1.97 2.07 -7.35
CA ALA A 15 -2.50 3.28 -6.71
C ALA A 15 -2.94 3.03 -5.25
N GLN A 16 -3.56 1.87 -4.97
CA GLN A 16 -3.93 1.51 -3.59
C GLN A 16 -2.71 1.35 -2.68
N GLY A 17 -1.69 0.62 -3.12
CA GLY A 17 -0.45 0.47 -2.36
C GLY A 17 0.30 1.80 -2.22
N ALA A 18 0.28 2.64 -3.25
CA ALA A 18 0.88 3.98 -3.23
C ALA A 18 0.20 4.90 -2.22
N ALA A 19 -1.13 4.84 -2.07
CA ALA A 19 -1.86 5.63 -1.07
C ALA A 19 -1.45 5.25 0.37
N VAL A 20 -1.37 3.94 0.66
CA VAL A 20 -0.91 3.41 1.96
C VAL A 20 0.56 3.78 2.22
N PHE A 21 1.41 3.67 1.19
CA PHE A 21 2.81 4.03 1.29
C PHE A 21 3.02 5.53 1.51
N ALA A 22 2.34 6.39 0.74
CA ALA A 22 2.48 7.83 0.79
C ALA A 22 2.09 8.38 2.16
N THR A 23 0.98 7.91 2.72
CA THR A 23 0.53 8.25 4.08
C THR A 23 1.55 7.83 5.13
N ALA A 24 2.07 6.59 5.08
CA ALA A 24 3.12 6.13 5.98
C ALA A 24 4.42 6.96 5.84
N TYR A 25 4.80 7.31 4.61
CA TYR A 25 5.97 8.11 4.31
C TYR A 25 5.85 9.55 4.84
N VAL A 26 4.70 10.19 4.65
CA VAL A 26 4.42 11.54 5.16
C VAL A 26 4.48 11.56 6.68
N VAL A 27 3.88 10.58 7.36
CA VAL A 27 3.94 10.44 8.82
C VAL A 27 5.38 10.34 9.29
N LEU A 28 6.17 9.43 8.73
CA LEU A 28 7.57 9.27 9.16
C LEU A 28 8.45 10.48 8.84
N ARG A 29 8.15 11.22 7.77
CA ARG A 29 8.81 12.49 7.45
C ARG A 29 8.45 13.58 8.45
N ALA A 30 7.18 13.68 8.86
CA ALA A 30 6.73 14.64 9.86
C ALA A 30 7.43 14.42 11.21
N PHE A 31 7.58 13.15 11.62
CA PHE A 31 8.26 12.78 12.88
C PHE A 31 9.79 12.64 12.75
N LYS A 32 10.36 12.85 11.56
CA LYS A 32 11.81 12.69 11.26
C LYS A 32 12.40 11.33 11.64
N ILE A 33 11.59 10.28 11.70
CA ILE A 33 12.02 8.94 12.13
C ILE A 33 12.67 8.20 10.96
N ARG A 34 13.89 7.66 11.17
CA ARG A 34 14.67 6.95 10.14
C ARG A 34 14.83 5.45 10.36
N HIS A 35 14.38 4.93 11.51
CA HIS A 35 14.53 3.52 11.85
C HIS A 35 13.74 2.60 10.90
N TRP A 36 14.34 1.48 10.52
CA TRP A 36 13.70 0.52 9.62
C TRP A 36 12.45 -0.12 10.24
N LEU A 37 12.46 -0.39 11.55
CA LEU A 37 11.28 -0.86 12.30
C LEU A 37 10.12 0.14 12.25
N ALA A 38 10.43 1.44 12.34
CA ALA A 38 9.42 2.50 12.25
C ALA A 38 8.76 2.55 10.87
N LYS A 39 9.49 2.21 9.79
CA LYS A 39 8.92 2.06 8.43
C LYS A 39 7.88 0.97 8.37
N ILE A 40 8.18 -0.19 8.96
CA ILE A 40 7.25 -1.32 9.01
C ILE A 40 6.02 -0.95 9.84
N ALA A 41 6.22 -0.37 11.02
CA ALA A 41 5.13 0.06 11.89
C ALA A 41 4.24 1.13 11.23
N ALA A 42 4.83 2.11 10.53
CA ALA A 42 4.07 3.15 9.83
C ALA A 42 3.24 2.59 8.68
N ILE A 43 3.78 1.64 7.91
CA ILE A 43 3.03 0.95 6.85
C ILE A 43 1.89 0.14 7.45
N ALA A 44 2.14 -0.59 8.54
CA ALA A 44 1.11 -1.37 9.21
C ALA A 44 -0.03 -0.50 9.73
N LEU A 45 0.30 0.60 10.42
CA LEU A 45 -0.70 1.56 10.92
C LEU A 45 -1.46 2.25 9.78
N SER A 46 -0.76 2.64 8.71
CA SER A 46 -1.40 3.23 7.54
C SER A 46 -2.34 2.24 6.85
N TYR A 47 -1.93 0.98 6.72
CA TYR A 47 -2.76 -0.07 6.14
C TYR A 47 -4.02 -0.31 6.98
N VAL A 48 -3.91 -0.31 8.30
CA VAL A 48 -5.08 -0.39 9.20
C VAL A 48 -6.01 0.81 9.00
N ALA A 49 -5.47 2.03 8.90
CA ALA A 49 -6.27 3.22 8.62
C ALA A 49 -6.97 3.13 7.25
N TRP A 50 -6.29 2.59 6.24
CA TRP A 50 -6.84 2.36 4.91
C TRP A 50 -7.98 1.33 4.92
N ILE A 51 -7.82 0.22 5.65
CA ILE A 51 -8.91 -0.77 5.85
C ILE A 51 -10.10 -0.08 6.52
N ALA A 52 -9.87 0.67 7.60
CA ALA A 52 -10.94 1.35 8.31
C ALA A 52 -11.70 2.33 7.40
N ALA A 53 -10.98 3.08 6.57
CA ALA A 53 -11.59 3.98 5.57
C ALA A 53 -12.36 3.21 4.48
N THR A 54 -11.84 2.08 4.01
CA THR A 54 -12.47 1.29 2.94
C THR A 54 -13.73 0.58 3.45
N VAL A 55 -13.63 -0.08 4.61
CA VAL A 55 -14.74 -0.77 5.26
C VAL A 55 -15.78 0.23 5.74
N GLY A 56 -15.35 1.32 6.40
CA GLY A 56 -16.23 2.39 6.84
C GLY A 56 -16.95 3.07 5.67
N GLY A 57 -16.23 3.35 4.58
CA GLY A 57 -16.80 3.89 3.34
C GLY A 57 -17.91 3.00 2.78
N TYR A 58 -17.68 1.68 2.71
CA TYR A 58 -18.68 0.71 2.27
C TYR A 58 -19.98 0.75 3.10
N PHE A 59 -19.86 0.83 4.42
CA PHE A 59 -21.03 0.94 5.30
C PHE A 59 -21.77 2.28 5.12
N LEU A 60 -21.02 3.38 4.95
CA LEU A 60 -21.59 4.72 4.78
C LEU A 60 -22.29 4.91 3.43
N THR A 61 -21.87 4.22 2.37
CA THR A 61 -22.51 4.26 1.06
C THR A 61 -23.77 3.41 0.95
N GLY A 62 -24.24 2.84 2.07
CA GLY A 62 -25.48 2.05 2.11
C GLY A 62 -25.30 0.63 1.57
N GLY A 63 -24.17 0.00 1.92
CA GLY A 63 -23.71 -1.33 1.47
C GLY A 63 -24.82 -2.21 0.91
N ASP A 64 -24.73 -2.47 -0.40
CA ASP A 64 -25.75 -3.16 -1.19
C ASP A 64 -26.36 -4.33 -0.41
N GLY A 65 -27.69 -4.46 -0.43
CA GLY A 65 -28.47 -5.46 0.31
C GLY A 65 -28.04 -6.93 0.11
N SER A 66 -27.01 -7.20 -0.71
CA SER A 66 -26.23 -8.43 -0.75
C SER A 66 -24.89 -8.27 -0.02
N PHE A 67 -24.94 -8.35 1.32
CA PHE A 67 -23.77 -8.21 2.21
C PHE A 67 -22.56 -9.05 1.77
N MET A 68 -22.79 -10.26 1.24
CA MET A 68 -21.71 -11.16 0.82
C MET A 68 -20.97 -10.72 -0.45
N LYS A 69 -21.65 -10.09 -1.43
CA LYS A 69 -21.00 -9.72 -2.69
C LYS A 69 -20.18 -8.43 -2.54
N GLY A 70 -20.76 -7.42 -1.89
CA GLY A 70 -20.08 -6.15 -1.64
C GLY A 70 -18.90 -6.30 -0.69
N PHE A 71 -19.07 -7.07 0.39
CA PHE A 71 -17.99 -7.33 1.34
C PHE A 71 -16.84 -8.14 0.73
N ALA A 72 -17.13 -9.12 -0.14
CA ALA A 72 -16.07 -9.86 -0.84
C ALA A 72 -15.20 -8.95 -1.71
N VAL A 73 -15.80 -7.97 -2.40
CA VAL A 73 -15.05 -6.96 -3.18
C VAL A 73 -14.21 -6.10 -2.26
N VAL A 74 -14.76 -5.61 -1.14
CA VAL A 74 -14.01 -4.82 -0.15
C VAL A 74 -12.80 -5.60 0.40
N MET A 75 -12.98 -6.88 0.74
CA MET A 75 -11.89 -7.73 1.18
C MET A 75 -10.83 -7.95 0.10
N MET A 76 -11.25 -8.13 -1.16
CA MET A 76 -10.33 -8.21 -2.29
C MET A 76 -9.51 -6.92 -2.45
N LEU A 77 -10.14 -5.74 -2.31
CA LEU A 77 -9.46 -4.45 -2.35
C LEU A 77 -8.45 -4.28 -1.21
N CYS A 78 -8.78 -4.75 0.00
CA CYS A 78 -7.85 -4.75 1.12
C CYS A 78 -6.63 -5.65 0.83
N LEU A 79 -6.86 -6.87 0.33
CA LEU A 79 -5.77 -7.80 0.00
C LEU A 79 -4.88 -7.26 -1.13
N THR A 80 -5.44 -6.65 -2.17
CA THR A 80 -4.63 -6.02 -3.23
C THR A 80 -3.82 -4.85 -2.71
N ALA A 81 -4.40 -4.02 -1.83
CA ALA A 81 -3.68 -2.95 -1.16
C ALA A 81 -2.54 -3.49 -0.28
N LEU A 82 -2.74 -4.62 0.41
CA LEU A 82 -1.71 -5.27 1.22
C LEU A 82 -0.52 -5.71 0.37
N VAL A 83 -0.77 -6.51 -0.67
CA VAL A 83 0.29 -7.04 -1.55
C VAL A 83 1.07 -5.90 -2.21
N SER A 84 0.35 -4.89 -2.70
CA SER A 84 0.96 -3.71 -3.33
C SER A 84 1.81 -2.91 -2.33
N SER A 85 1.29 -2.64 -1.13
CA SER A 85 2.02 -1.90 -0.08
C SER A 85 3.27 -2.63 0.42
N LEU A 86 3.24 -3.97 0.46
CA LEU A 86 4.42 -4.80 0.75
C LEU A 86 5.51 -4.63 -0.32
N GLY A 87 5.11 -4.58 -1.61
CA GLY A 87 6.04 -4.30 -2.70
C GLY A 87 6.75 -2.94 -2.52
N TYR A 88 6.00 -1.90 -2.18
CA TYR A 88 6.56 -0.58 -1.87
C TYR A 88 7.47 -0.59 -0.62
N LEU A 89 7.10 -1.31 0.44
CA LEU A 89 7.92 -1.47 1.64
C LEU A 89 9.25 -2.15 1.32
N LEU A 90 9.22 -3.25 0.55
CA LEU A 90 10.43 -3.94 0.10
C LEU A 90 11.33 -3.02 -0.71
N GLY A 91 10.76 -2.31 -1.69
CA GLY A 91 11.50 -1.30 -2.45
C GLY A 91 12.12 -0.24 -1.55
N TRP A 92 11.39 0.25 -0.54
CA TRP A 92 11.86 1.28 0.38
C TRP A 92 12.94 0.82 1.38
N LEU A 93 12.92 -0.46 1.76
CA LEU A 93 13.95 -1.08 2.60
C LEU A 93 15.21 -1.46 1.81
N LEU A 94 15.06 -1.87 0.55
CA LEU A 94 16.15 -2.30 -0.32
C LEU A 94 16.87 -1.14 -1.02
N TRP A 95 16.19 -0.02 -1.25
CA TRP A 95 16.74 1.16 -1.92
C TRP A 95 18.11 1.66 -1.39
N PRO A 96 18.32 1.75 -0.06
CA PRO A 96 19.62 2.18 0.47
C PRO A 96 20.73 1.15 0.22
N LYS A 97 20.40 -0.15 0.25
CA LYS A 97 21.37 -1.24 0.02
C LYS A 97 21.83 -1.28 -1.44
N LEU A 98 20.90 -1.07 -2.37
CA LEU A 98 21.20 -0.99 -3.80
C LEU A 98 22.05 0.25 -4.16
N ARG A 99 21.82 1.39 -3.50
CA ARG A 99 22.65 2.59 -3.67
C ARG A 99 24.03 2.50 -3.00
N GLY A 100 24.17 1.69 -1.94
CA GLY A 100 25.44 1.47 -1.24
C GLY A 100 26.38 0.49 -1.95
N GLY A 101 25.84 -0.52 -2.63
CA GLY A 101 26.63 -1.54 -3.34
C GLY A 101 27.40 -1.03 -4.57
N GLY A 102 26.94 0.07 -5.18
CA GLY A 102 27.62 0.69 -6.34
C GLY A 102 28.97 1.36 -6.02
N ARG A 103 29.31 1.57 -4.73
CA ARG A 103 30.62 2.12 -4.33
C ARG A 103 31.72 1.07 -4.16
N LEU A 104 31.38 -0.22 -4.08
CA LEU A 104 32.35 -1.31 -3.88
C LEU A 104 32.86 -1.92 -5.19
N LEU A 105 32.22 -1.60 -6.32
CA LEU A 105 32.65 -2.05 -7.65
C LEU A 105 33.40 -0.95 -8.43
N ALA A 106 33.72 0.17 -7.76
CA ALA A 106 34.39 1.33 -8.34
C ALA A 106 35.72 1.67 -7.63
N SER A 107 36.26 0.75 -6.83
CA SER A 107 37.58 0.85 -6.18
C SER A 107 38.50 -0.27 -6.64
#